data_AF-A0A0P7XW63-F1
#
_entry.id   AF-A0A0P7XW63-F1
#
_cell.length_a   1.000
_cell.length_b   1.000
_cell.length_c   1.000
_cell.angle_alpha   90.00
_cell.angle_beta   90.00
_cell.angle_gamma   90.00
#
_symmetry.space_group_name_H-M   'P 1'
#
loop_
_entity.id
_entity.type
_entity.pdbx_description
1 polymer ?
#
loop_
_entity_poly.entity_id
_entity_poly.type
_entity_poly.pdbx_seq_one_letter_code
_entity_poly.pdbx_strand_id
1 'polypeptide(L)' 'MVFKLVQAAAKTWRRLKGAKQLPMVIEGVRFTNGVAVNGTENRAA' A
#
# COMPACT_ATOMS: atom_id res chain seq x y z
N MET A 1 -17.80 -4.43 15.33
CA MET A 1 -16.35 -4.36 15.57
C MET A 1 -15.51 -4.94 14.42
N VAL A 2 -15.78 -6.11 13.80
CA VAL A 2 -15.06 -6.47 12.54
C VAL A 2 -15.35 -5.50 11.38
N PHE A 3 -16.60 -5.03 11.29
CA PHE A 3 -17.03 -4.05 10.27
C PHE A 3 -16.22 -2.74 10.32
N LYS A 4 -15.92 -2.23 11.53
CA LYS A 4 -15.12 -1.00 11.66
C LYS A 4 -13.65 -1.22 11.28
N LEU A 5 -13.09 -2.40 11.55
CA LEU A 5 -11.75 -2.77 11.10
C LEU A 5 -11.69 -2.86 9.57
N VAL A 6 -12.67 -3.50 8.95
CA VAL A 6 -12.80 -3.59 7.50
C VAL A 6 -13.01 -2.20 6.88
N GLN A 7 -13.83 -1.33 7.48
CA GLN A 7 -14.01 0.04 7.01
C GLN A 7 -12.73 0.89 7.10
N ALA A 8 -11.95 0.74 8.19
CA ALA A 8 -10.68 1.44 8.35
C ALA A 8 -9.63 0.96 7.34
N ALA A 9 -9.55 -0.35 7.10
CA ALA A 9 -8.71 -0.93 6.06
C ALA A 9 -9.15 -0.47 4.66
N ALA A 10 -10.45 -0.51 4.35
CA ALA A 10 -11.00 -0.07 3.07
C ALA A 10 -10.70 1.41 2.77
N LYS A 11 -10.72 2.28 3.80
CA LYS A 11 -10.32 3.69 3.64
C LYS A 11 -8.84 3.83 3.27
N THR A 12 -7.98 3.00 3.85
CA THR A 12 -6.54 2.96 3.55
C THR A 12 -6.29 2.42 2.14
N TRP A 13 -7.00 1.37 1.75
CA TRP A 13 -6.98 0.76 0.42
C TRP A 13 -7.57 1.63 -0.67
N ARG A 14 -8.43 2.60 -0.33
CA ARG A 14 -8.92 3.63 -1.26
C ARG A 14 -7.93 4.80 -1.42
N ARG A 15 -7.14 5.09 -0.38
CA ARG A 15 -6.09 6.11 -0.41
C ARG A 15 -4.89 5.66 -1.26
N LEU A 16 -4.52 4.40 -1.12
CA LEU A 16 -3.76 3.69 -2.13
C LEU A 16 -4.68 3.61 -3.36
N LYS A 17 -4.29 4.09 -4.54
CA LYS A 17 -5.15 3.98 -5.73
C LYS A 17 -5.33 2.49 -6.04
N GLY A 18 -6.48 1.95 -5.61
CA GLY A 18 -6.83 0.53 -5.65
C GLY A 18 -6.56 -0.15 -6.99
N ALA A 19 -6.39 -1.46 -6.93
CA ALA A 19 -5.94 -2.39 -7.97
C ALA A 19 -4.47 -2.26 -8.42
N LYS A 20 -3.99 -1.08 -8.84
CA LYS A 20 -2.61 -0.97 -9.37
C LYS A 20 -1.53 -1.13 -8.31
N GLN A 21 -1.81 -0.69 -7.08
CA GLN A 21 -0.87 -0.78 -5.95
C GLN A 21 -1.09 -2.05 -5.10
N LEU A 22 -2.14 -2.82 -5.39
CA LEU A 22 -2.43 -4.07 -4.67
C LEU A 22 -1.30 -5.12 -4.85
N PRO A 23 -0.75 -5.35 -6.05
CA PRO A 23 0.40 -6.22 -6.22
C PRO A 23 1.60 -5.78 -5.36
N MET A 24 1.87 -4.48 -5.34
CA MET A 24 2.99 -3.90 -4.57
C MET A 24 2.80 -4.06 -3.05
N VAL A 25 1.56 -3.97 -2.54
CA VAL A 25 1.27 -4.24 -1.12
C VAL A 25 1.46 -5.73 -0.80
N ILE A 26 1.04 -6.62 -1.70
CA ILE A 26 1.25 -8.07 -1.56
C ILE A 26 2.75 -8.42 -1.59
N GLU A 27 3.53 -7.72 -2.41
CA GLU A 27 5.00 -7.82 -2.46
C GLU A 27 5.70 -7.20 -1.24
N GLY A 28 4.97 -6.55 -0.34
CA GLY A 28 5.52 -5.96 0.89
C GLY A 28 6.18 -4.59 0.71
N VAL A 29 5.89 -3.87 -0.38
CA VAL A 29 6.39 -2.51 -0.61
C VAL A 29 5.83 -1.55 0.43
N ARG A 30 6.69 -0.71 1.02
CA ARG A 30 6.28 0.28 2.02
C ARG A 30 5.66 1.50 1.33
N PHE A 31 4.53 1.97 1.87
CA PHE A 31 3.85 3.16 1.39
C PHE A 31 3.87 4.24 2.47
N THR A 32 4.32 5.45 2.11
CA THR A 32 4.26 6.63 2.98
C THR A 32 3.30 7.63 2.35
N ASN A 33 2.25 8.02 3.08
CA ASN A 33 1.22 8.95 2.61
C ASN A 33 0.55 8.56 1.26
N GLY A 34 0.50 7.25 0.94
CA GLY A 34 -0.09 6.75 -0.31
C GLY A 34 0.86 6.67 -1.52
N VAL A 35 2.12 7.07 -1.33
CA VAL A 35 3.19 6.92 -2.33
C VAL A 35 4.06 5.74 -1.94
N ALA A 36 4.37 4.87 -2.91
CA ALA A 36 5.31 3.79 -2.69
C ALA A 36 6.68 4.40 -2.37
N VAL A 37 7.20 4.15 -1.17
CA VAL A 37 8.59 4.44 -0.83
C VAL A 37 9.39 3.31 -1.42
N ASN A 38 9.79 3.51 -2.67
CA ASN A 38 10.74 2.66 -3.33
C ASN A 38 12.05 2.74 -2.54
N GLY A 39 12.35 1.72 -1.72
CA GLY A 39 13.72 1.43 -1.30
C GLY A 39 14.61 0.94 -2.45
N THR A 40 14.30 1.34 -3.69
CA THR A 40 15.07 1.04 -4.90
C THR A 40 15.98 2.21 -5.24
N GLU A 41 16.77 2.65 -4.27
CA GLU A 41 18.02 3.39 -4.54
C GLU A 41 19.25 2.48 -4.40
N ASN A 42 19.07 1.16 -4.17
CA ASN A 42 20.21 0.26 -3.94
C ASN A 42 20.15 -1.09 -4.68
N ARG A 43 19.57 -1.16 -5.88
CA ARG A 43 19.83 -2.32 -6.76
C ARG A 43 19.78 -1.97 -8.24
N ALA A 44 20.72 -1.15 -8.67
CA ALA A 44 21.26 -1.17 -10.02
C ALA A 44 22.79 -1.23 -9.87
N ALA A 45 23.28 -2.45 -9.69
CA ALA A 45 24.64 -2.86 -10.02
C ALA A 45 24.58 -3.53 -11.39
#